data_AF-A0AA97A294-F1
#
_entry.id   AF-A0AA97A294-F1
#
_cell.length_a   1.000
_cell.length_b   1.000
_cell.length_c   1.000
_cell.angle_alpha   90.00
_cell.angle_beta   90.00
_cell.angle_gamma   90.00
#
_symmetry.space_group_name_H-M   'P 1'
#
loop_
_entity.id
_entity.type
_entity.pdbx_description
1 polymer ?
#
loop_
_entity_poly.entity_id
_entity_poly.type
_entity_poly.pdbx_seq_one_letter_code
_entity_poly.pdbx_strand_id
1 'polypeptide(L)'
;MIALLERYQWFSKTSYNSLYGNVDFSNPLERYVELFVAHSRKFGWLVLTPVFLYRIFFSGGENLYRNDLIRTVSILSFPIIGLVGLYFVIALGASQIKGYYISKYMEDYRILSGYSIEDWYGKKSKRYKESLGK
;
A
#
# COMPACT_ATOMS: atom_id res chain seq x y z
N MET A 1 24.04 7.88 -11.02
CA MET A 1 23.77 6.77 -11.96
C MET A 1 23.98 5.40 -11.29
N ILE A 2 25.13 5.16 -10.64
CA ILE A 2 25.45 3.90 -9.93
C ILE A 2 24.44 3.59 -8.81
N ALA A 3 24.11 4.57 -7.96
CA ALA A 3 23.15 4.39 -6.86
C ALA A 3 21.73 4.01 -7.31
N LEU A 4 21.30 4.44 -8.51
CA LEU A 4 19.99 4.06 -9.07
C LEU A 4 20.02 2.62 -9.59
N LEU A 5 21.13 2.21 -10.19
CA LEU A 5 21.37 0.84 -10.67
C LEU A 5 21.42 -0.15 -9.50
N GLU A 6 22.12 0.19 -8.42
CA GLU A 6 22.15 -0.60 -7.19
C GLU A 6 20.77 -0.73 -6.54
N ARG A 7 20.01 0.37 -6.46
CA ARG A 7 18.63 0.36 -5.96
C ARG A 7 17.71 -0.51 -6.82
N TYR A 8 17.86 -0.47 -8.13
CA TYR A 8 17.09 -1.29 -9.07
C TYR A 8 17.43 -2.78 -8.93
N GLN A 9 18.72 -3.12 -8.87
CA GLN A 9 19.16 -4.51 -8.68
C GLN A 9 18.74 -5.06 -7.32
N TRP A 10 18.83 -4.26 -6.25
CA TRP A 10 18.30 -4.60 -4.94
C TRP A 10 16.79 -4.87 -5.03
N PHE A 11 16.01 -3.94 -5.57
CA PHE A 11 14.56 -4.09 -5.71
C PHE A 11 14.17 -5.34 -6.50
N SER A 12 14.81 -5.59 -7.64
CA SER A 12 14.56 -6.76 -8.48
C SER A 12 14.87 -8.07 -7.75
N LYS A 13 16.05 -8.17 -7.12
CA LYS A 13 16.48 -9.37 -6.38
C LYS A 13 15.59 -9.63 -5.17
N THR A 14 15.20 -8.59 -4.43
CA THR A 14 14.34 -8.76 -3.26
C THR A 14 12.90 -9.07 -3.64
N SER A 15 12.39 -8.51 -4.75
CA SER A 15 11.05 -8.85 -5.27
C SER A 15 10.99 -10.30 -5.77
N TYR A 16 12.03 -10.77 -6.46
CA TYR A 16 12.11 -12.17 -6.90
C TYR A 16 12.10 -13.14 -5.71
N ASN A 17 12.93 -12.87 -4.69
CA ASN A 17 12.97 -13.69 -3.48
C ASN A 17 11.67 -13.62 -2.67
N SER A 18 10.95 -12.51 -2.70
CA SER A 18 9.62 -12.35 -2.08
C SER A 18 8.53 -13.16 -2.76
N LEU A 19 8.63 -13.35 -4.08
CA LEU A 19 7.60 -14.02 -4.88
C LEU A 19 7.81 -15.52 -4.95
N TYR A 20 9.07 -15.97 -4.90
CA TYR A 20 9.45 -17.38 -5.11
C TYR A 20 10.19 -18.03 -3.93
N GLY A 21 10.62 -17.26 -2.93
CA GLY A 21 11.29 -17.78 -1.73
C GLY A 21 10.39 -17.75 -0.50
N ASN A 22 10.59 -18.68 0.43
CA ASN A 22 9.98 -18.72 1.78
C ASN A 22 10.54 -17.61 2.71
N VAL A 23 10.81 -16.42 2.19
CA VAL A 23 11.31 -15.29 2.98
C VAL A 23 10.19 -14.27 3.03
N ASP A 24 9.57 -14.11 4.20
CA ASP A 24 8.58 -13.06 4.44
C ASP A 24 9.23 -11.70 4.12
N PHE A 25 8.87 -11.15 2.96
CA PHE A 25 9.34 -9.84 2.55
C PHE A 25 8.67 -8.78 3.40
N SER A 26 9.25 -8.48 4.55
CA SER A 26 8.80 -7.37 5.39
C SER A 26 9.35 -6.08 4.79
N ASN A 27 8.62 -5.48 3.85
CA ASN A 27 8.93 -4.11 3.45
C ASN A 27 8.60 -3.18 4.63
N PRO A 28 9.56 -2.42 5.19
CA PRO A 28 9.26 -1.48 6.27
C PRO A 28 8.13 -0.51 5.91
N LEU A 29 8.00 -0.16 4.62
CA LEU A 29 6.94 0.70 4.10
C LEU A 29 5.57 0.00 4.09
N GLU A 30 5.53 -1.30 3.81
CA GLU A 30 4.28 -2.09 3.87
C GLU A 30 3.75 -2.14 5.29
N ARG A 31 4.63 -2.27 6.29
CA ARG A 31 4.25 -2.18 7.71
C ARG A 31 3.65 -0.82 8.09
N TYR A 32 4.17 0.30 7.58
CA TYR A 32 3.56 1.62 7.83
C TYR A 32 2.19 1.75 7.16
N VAL A 33 2.03 1.21 5.95
CA VAL A 33 0.74 1.18 5.25
C VAL A 33 -0.26 0.32 6.02
N GLU A 34 0.14 -0.87 6.48
CA GLU A 34 -0.72 -1.75 7.29
C GLU A 34 -1.15 -1.08 8.60
N LEU A 35 -0.21 -0.46 9.31
CA LEU A 35 -0.52 0.32 10.52
C LEU A 35 -1.47 1.47 10.22
N PHE A 36 -1.21 2.23 9.14
CA PHE A 36 -2.08 3.31 8.72
C PHE A 36 -3.48 2.82 8.35
N VAL A 37 -3.59 1.72 7.60
CA VAL A 37 -4.88 1.12 7.20
C VAL A 37 -5.63 0.58 8.41
N ALA A 38 -4.96 -0.15 9.30
CA ALA A 38 -5.55 -0.66 10.53
C ALA A 38 -6.04 0.48 11.42
N HIS A 39 -5.24 1.55 11.55
CA HIS A 39 -5.60 2.74 12.29
C HIS A 39 -6.77 3.50 11.64
N SER A 40 -6.76 3.66 10.32
CA SER A 40 -7.81 4.35 9.55
C SER A 40 -9.15 3.61 9.57
N ARG A 41 -9.14 2.27 9.56
CA ARG A 41 -10.37 1.46 9.71
C ARG A 41 -11.04 1.67 11.06
N LYS A 42 -10.24 1.87 12.12
CA LYS A 42 -10.74 2.09 13.49
C LYS A 42 -11.07 3.55 13.77
N PHE A 43 -10.33 4.48 13.19
CA PHE A 43 -10.43 5.92 13.46
C PHE A 43 -10.48 6.75 12.17
N GLY A 44 -11.39 6.42 11.25
CA GLY A 44 -11.52 7.15 9.98
C GLY A 44 -11.72 8.66 10.14
N TRP A 45 -12.36 9.09 11.24
CA TRP A 45 -12.52 10.50 11.57
C TRP A 45 -11.18 11.20 11.84
N LEU A 46 -10.19 10.54 12.45
CA LEU A 46 -8.85 11.10 12.68
C LEU A 46 -8.08 11.34 11.38
N VAL A 47 -8.42 10.64 10.29
CA VAL A 47 -7.83 10.89 8.96
C VAL A 47 -8.50 12.10 8.30
N LEU A 48 -9.81 12.26 8.50
CA LEU A 48 -10.58 13.37 7.93
C LEU A 48 -10.37 14.68 8.69
N THR A 49 -10.15 14.66 10.00
CA THR A 49 -9.98 15.85 10.83
C THR A 49 -8.81 16.73 10.37
N PRO A 50 -7.58 16.24 10.12
CA PRO A 50 -6.48 17.05 9.62
C PRO A 50 -6.79 17.69 8.26
N VAL A 51 -7.43 16.94 7.34
CA VAL A 51 -7.82 17.46 6.02
C VAL A 51 -8.87 18.55 6.16
N PHE A 52 -9.84 18.36 7.05
CA PHE A 52 -10.90 19.31 7.33
C PHE A 52 -10.36 20.58 8.00
N LEU A 53 -9.49 20.45 9.01
CA LEU A 53 -8.79 21.57 9.65
C LEU A 53 -7.93 22.32 8.63
N TYR A 54 -7.15 21.59 7.81
CA TYR A 54 -6.37 22.21 6.75
C TYR A 54 -7.26 23.02 5.80
N ARG A 55 -8.42 22.49 5.41
CA ARG A 55 -9.38 23.22 4.58
C ARG A 55 -9.92 24.48 5.28
N ILE A 56 -10.26 24.41 6.56
CA ILE A 56 -10.75 25.57 7.32
C ILE A 56 -9.70 26.68 7.38
N PHE A 57 -8.45 26.34 7.69
CA PHE A 57 -7.39 27.33 7.91
C PHE A 57 -6.74 27.82 6.61
N PHE A 58 -6.69 26.99 5.56
CA PHE A 58 -5.91 27.25 4.36
C PHE A 58 -6.72 27.36 3.06
N SER A 59 -8.02 27.01 3.00
CA SER A 59 -8.81 27.11 1.74
C SER A 59 -9.52 28.46 1.51
N GLY A 60 -9.41 29.41 2.45
CA GLY A 60 -9.87 30.78 2.25
C GLY A 60 -8.81 31.62 1.54
N GLY A 61 -8.89 31.72 0.21
CA GLY A 61 -7.89 32.43 -0.61
C GLY A 61 -7.57 33.85 -0.15
N GLU A 62 -8.53 34.56 0.44
CA GLU A 62 -8.32 35.93 0.96
C GLU A 62 -7.44 35.99 2.22
N ASN A 63 -7.45 34.96 3.08
CA ASN A 63 -6.64 34.91 4.30
C ASN A 63 -5.18 34.48 4.02
N LEU A 64 -4.96 33.70 2.95
CA LEU A 64 -3.65 33.24 2.51
C LEU A 64 -2.72 34.38 2.08
N TYR A 65 -3.25 35.42 1.43
CA TYR A 65 -2.48 36.58 0.98
C TYR A 65 -2.43 37.71 2.02
N ARG A 66 -3.21 37.62 3.10
CA ARG A 66 -3.25 38.65 4.16
C ARG A 66 -2.21 38.43 5.27
N ASN A 67 -1.74 37.20 5.46
CA ASN A 67 -0.81 36.85 6.53
C ASN A 67 0.42 36.10 5.98
N ASP A 68 1.58 36.75 6.06
CA ASP A 68 2.84 36.21 5.53
C ASP A 68 3.31 34.93 6.23
N LEU A 69 2.99 34.72 7.52
CA LEU A 69 3.28 33.46 8.20
C LEU A 69 2.43 32.31 7.63
N ILE A 70 1.12 32.52 7.48
CA ILE A 70 0.21 31.51 6.91
C ILE A 70 0.63 31.20 5.46
N ARG A 71 0.95 32.23 4.68
CA ARG A 71 1.45 32.09 3.30
C ARG A 71 2.72 31.23 3.25
N THR A 72 3.70 31.53 4.09
CA THR A 72 4.98 30.83 4.12
C THR A 72 4.81 29.37 4.55
N VAL A 73 4.04 29.11 5.61
CA VAL A 73 3.74 27.74 6.06
C VAL A 73 2.98 26.95 5.01
N SER A 74 2.04 27.59 4.30
CA SER A 74 1.29 26.95 3.20
C SER A 74 2.20 26.53 2.05
N ILE A 75 3.08 27.44 1.61
CA ILE A 75 4.02 27.17 0.52
C ILE A 75 5.00 26.05 0.90
N LEU A 76 5.49 26.04 2.15
CA LEU A 76 6.41 25.01 2.63
C LEU A 76 5.74 23.65 2.88
N SER A 77 4.48 23.63 3.29
CA SER A 77 3.74 22.39 3.58
C SER A 77 3.18 21.71 2.33
N PHE A 78 2.85 22.47 1.28
CA PHE A 78 2.31 21.95 0.03
C PHE A 78 3.12 20.79 -0.61
N PRO A 79 4.46 20.90 -0.78
CA PRO A 79 5.25 19.80 -1.32
C PRO A 79 5.25 18.56 -0.41
N ILE A 80 5.19 18.74 0.92
CA ILE A 80 5.15 17.63 1.88
C ILE A 80 3.83 16.86 1.73
N ILE A 81 2.71 17.56 1.60
CA ILE A 81 1.40 16.94 1.34
C ILE A 81 1.43 16.18 0.01
N GLY A 82 2.04 16.75 -1.03
CA GLY A 82 2.24 16.10 -2.32
C GLY A 82 3.06 14.81 -2.22
N LEU A 83 4.15 14.81 -1.45
CA LEU A 83 4.98 13.63 -1.21
C LEU A 83 4.22 12.53 -0.45
N VAL A 84 3.42 12.89 0.54
CA VAL A 84 2.55 11.94 1.26
C VAL A 84 1.52 11.34 0.29
N GLY A 85 0.89 12.15 -0.55
CA GLY A 85 -0.04 11.68 -1.58
C GLY A 85 0.62 10.71 -2.56
N LEU A 86 1.82 11.06 -3.06
CA LEU A 86 2.60 10.21 -3.96
C LEU A 86 3.00 8.88 -3.31
N TYR A 87 3.37 8.91 -2.02
CA TYR A 87 3.64 7.71 -1.23
C TYR A 87 2.43 6.77 -1.21
N PHE A 88 1.23 7.30 -0.95
CA PHE A 88 0.00 6.49 -0.97
C PHE A 88 -0.28 5.90 -2.34
N VAL A 89 -0.09 6.66 -3.43
CA VAL A 89 -0.30 6.15 -4.79
C VAL A 89 0.65 4.99 -5.09
N ILE A 90 1.94 5.12 -4.73
CA ILE A 90 2.94 4.05 -4.92
C ILE A 90 2.60 2.81 -4.09
N ALA A 91 2.26 3.00 -2.81
CA ALA A 91 1.88 1.91 -1.91
C ALA A 91 0.64 1.17 -2.39
N LEU A 92 -0.40 1.91 -2.81
CA LEU A 92 -1.61 1.33 -3.38
C LEU A 92 -1.31 0.59 -4.68
N GLY A 93 -0.53 1.19 -5.60
CA GLY A 93 -0.11 0.54 -6.83
C GLY A 93 0.61 -0.79 -6.59
N ALA A 94 1.57 -0.82 -5.66
CA ALA A 94 2.27 -2.04 -5.28
C ALA A 94 1.33 -3.09 -4.68
N SER A 95 0.40 -2.69 -3.81
CA SER A 95 -0.60 -3.60 -3.23
C SER A 95 -1.55 -4.20 -4.28
N GLN A 96 -1.95 -3.40 -5.27
CA GLN A 96 -2.81 -3.84 -6.37
C GLN A 96 -2.08 -4.82 -7.28
N ILE A 97 -0.80 -4.57 -7.59
CA ILE A 97 0.04 -5.50 -8.36
C ILE A 97 0.20 -6.82 -7.59
N LYS A 98 0.54 -6.78 -6.30
CA LYS A 98 0.65 -7.98 -5.44
C LYS A 98 -0.66 -8.78 -5.44
N GLY A 99 -1.78 -8.10 -5.20
CA GLY A 99 -3.11 -8.72 -5.22
C GLY A 99 -3.47 -9.32 -6.59
N TYR A 100 -3.16 -8.63 -7.69
CA TYR A 100 -3.38 -9.12 -9.04
C TYR A 100 -2.58 -10.41 -9.31
N TYR A 101 -1.30 -10.45 -8.96
CA TYR A 101 -0.46 -11.63 -9.18
C TYR A 101 -0.90 -12.80 -8.31
N ILE A 102 -1.22 -12.57 -7.04
CA ILE A 102 -1.78 -13.63 -6.17
C ILE A 102 -3.06 -14.19 -6.79
N SER A 103 -3.99 -13.31 -7.21
CA SER A 103 -5.26 -13.72 -7.82
C SER A 103 -5.09 -14.47 -9.14
N LYS A 104 -4.17 -14.01 -10.00
CA LYS A 104 -3.92 -14.62 -11.32
C LYS A 104 -3.23 -15.98 -11.22
N TYR A 105 -2.29 -16.14 -10.29
CA TYR A 105 -1.46 -17.33 -10.12
C TYR A 105 -1.78 -18.08 -8.81
N MET A 106 -3.03 -17.98 -8.33
CA MET A 106 -3.50 -18.58 -7.06
C MET A 106 -3.06 -20.04 -6.89
N GLU A 107 -3.21 -20.82 -7.95
CA GLU A 107 -2.94 -22.26 -7.92
C GLU A 107 -1.44 -22.56 -7.85
N ASP A 108 -0.62 -21.78 -8.57
CA ASP A 108 0.83 -21.90 -8.52
C ASP A 108 1.34 -21.55 -7.11
N TYR A 109 0.80 -20.48 -6.50
CA TYR A 109 1.12 -20.13 -5.11
C TYR A 109 0.68 -21.21 -4.12
N ARG A 110 -0.51 -21.80 -4.29
CA ARG A 110 -0.97 -22.92 -3.46
C ARG A 110 0.00 -24.09 -3.52
N ILE A 111 0.41 -24.49 -4.73
CA ILE A 111 1.35 -25.60 -4.95
C ILE A 111 2.71 -25.26 -4.32
N LEU A 112 3.23 -24.05 -4.56
CA LEU A 112 4.52 -23.60 -4.03
C LEU A 112 4.55 -23.59 -2.49
N SER A 113 3.43 -23.19 -1.87
CA SER A 113 3.27 -23.14 -0.41
C SER A 113 2.88 -24.50 0.21
N GLY A 114 2.69 -25.53 -0.61
CA GLY A 114 2.39 -26.89 -0.16
C GLY A 114 0.99 -27.09 0.43
N TYR A 115 0.09 -26.11 0.31
CA TYR A 115 -1.28 -26.23 0.83
C TYR A 115 -2.13 -27.17 -0.03
N SER A 116 -3.02 -27.94 0.60
CA SER A 116 -4.04 -28.70 -0.14
C SER A 116 -5.10 -27.77 -0.74
N ILE A 117 -5.88 -28.26 -1.71
CA ILE A 117 -7.02 -27.50 -2.28
C ILE A 117 -8.03 -27.16 -1.17
N GLU A 118 -8.20 -28.06 -0.20
CA GLU A 118 -9.07 -27.84 0.95
C GLU A 118 -8.57 -26.71 1.85
N ASP A 119 -7.29 -26.71 2.20
CA ASP A 119 -6.72 -25.71 3.12
C ASP A 119 -6.71 -24.32 2.50
N TRP A 120 -6.45 -24.24 1.19
CA TRP A 120 -6.34 -22.96 0.48
C TRP A 120 -7.70 -22.33 0.15
N TYR A 121 -8.64 -23.13 -0.39
CA TYR A 121 -9.93 -22.61 -0.84
C TYR A 121 -11.07 -22.87 0.16
N GLY A 122 -10.91 -23.84 1.07
CA GLY A 122 -11.93 -24.27 2.02
C GLY A 122 -12.90 -25.30 1.46
N LYS A 123 -13.45 -26.15 2.35
CA LYS A 123 -14.42 -27.22 2.05
C LYS A 123 -15.68 -26.78 1.30
N LYS A 124 -16.08 -25.51 1.43
CA LYS A 124 -17.29 -24.97 0.80
C LYS A 124 -17.05 -24.41 -0.59
N SER A 125 -15.79 -24.26 -1.01
CA SER A 125 -15.44 -23.64 -2.29
C SER A 125 -15.84 -24.50 -3.48
N LYS A 126 -16.08 -23.83 -4.62
CA LYS A 126 -16.32 -24.51 -5.89
C LYS A 126 -15.14 -25.37 -6.31
N ARG A 127 -13.91 -24.84 -6.18
CA ARG A 127 -12.66 -25.54 -6.51
C ARG A 127 -12.47 -26.84 -5.74
N TYR A 128 -12.75 -26.83 -4.44
CA TYR A 128 -12.70 -28.06 -3.64
C TYR A 128 -13.72 -29.09 -4.10
N LYS A 129 -14.97 -28.68 -4.38
CA LYS A 129 -16.01 -29.59 -4.89
C LYS A 129 -15.63 -30.19 -6.25
N GLU A 130 -15.13 -29.36 -7.17
CA GLU A 130 -14.62 -29.79 -8.48
C GLU A 130 -13.45 -30.79 -8.33
N SER A 131 -12.55 -30.58 -7.36
CA SER A 131 -11.43 -31.50 -7.10
C SER A 131 -11.86 -32.88 -6.61
N LEU A 132 -13.04 -32.98 -5.98
CA LEU A 132 -13.63 -34.24 -5.54
C LEU A 132 -14.43 -34.94 -6.65
N GLY A 133 -14.45 -34.40 -7.88
CA GLY A 133 -15.24 -34.93 -8.99
C GLY A 133 -16.76 -34.78 -8.79
N LYS A 134 -17.19 -33.81 -7.97
CA LYS A 134 -18.59 -33.50 -7.66
C LYS A 134 -19.08 -32.22 -8.32
#